data_AF-A0A6B3EZF6-F1
#
_entry.id   AF-A0A6B3EZF6-F1
#
_cell.length_a   1.000
_cell.length_b   1.000
_cell.length_c   1.000
_cell.angle_alpha   90.00
_cell.angle_beta   90.00
_cell.angle_gamma   90.00
#
_symmetry.space_group_name_H-M   'P 1'
#
loop_
_entity.id
_entity.type
_entity.pdbx_description
1 polymer ?
#
loop_
_entity_poly.entity_id
_entity_poly.type
_entity_poly.pdbx_seq_one_letter_code
_entity_poly.pdbx_strand_id
1 'polypeptide(L)'
;MSPATERAIGANPWIWHSPVTDEALTEVLPRLAAWGFDCAELPLEQPGDWQPAATAALLGDHGLTAAAVAAVMPPGRDLVNAGTSAIRDTQD
;
A
#
# COMPACT_ATOMS: atom_id res chain seq x y z
N MET A 1 -4.23 -31.63 17.56
CA MET A 1 -4.64 -30.31 17.03
C MET A 1 -3.54 -29.83 16.12
N SER A 2 -3.76 -29.79 14.81
CA SER A 2 -2.88 -29.01 13.93
C SER A 2 -2.98 -27.55 14.40
N PRO A 3 -1.87 -26.79 14.53
CA PRO A 3 -1.97 -25.37 14.80
C PRO A 3 -2.83 -24.78 13.68
N ALA A 4 -3.84 -23.99 14.05
CA ALA A 4 -4.53 -23.16 13.07
C ALA A 4 -3.44 -22.31 12.40
N THR A 5 -3.36 -22.33 11.08
CA THR A 5 -2.48 -21.41 10.35
C THR A 5 -2.86 -20.01 10.80
N GLU A 6 -1.97 -19.38 11.58
CA GLU A 6 -2.21 -18.06 12.15
C GLU A 6 -2.47 -17.10 10.99
N ARG A 7 -3.62 -16.42 11.04
CA ARG A 7 -4.02 -15.51 9.96
C ARG A 7 -3.25 -14.22 10.14
N ALA A 8 -2.43 -13.87 9.16
CA ALA A 8 -1.71 -12.60 9.16
C ALA A 8 -2.68 -11.41 9.26
N ILE A 9 -2.36 -10.48 10.15
CA ILE A 9 -3.08 -9.23 10.35
C ILE A 9 -2.24 -8.10 9.75
N GLY A 10 -2.83 -7.39 8.79
CA GLY A 10 -2.19 -6.28 8.08
C GLY A 10 -2.86 -4.94 8.30
N ALA A 11 -2.12 -3.88 8.05
CA ALA A 11 -2.64 -2.51 8.02
C ALA A 11 -2.33 -1.82 6.68
N ASN A 12 -3.23 -0.94 6.26
CA ASN A 12 -3.03 -0.07 5.12
C ASN A 12 -2.60 1.33 5.60
N PRO A 13 -1.42 1.83 5.20
CA PRO A 13 -0.92 3.17 5.53
C PRO A 13 -1.86 4.35 5.24
N TRP A 14 -2.85 4.23 4.34
CA TRP A 14 -3.88 5.26 4.10
C TRP A 14 -4.70 5.64 5.33
N ILE A 15 -4.69 4.81 6.37
CA ILE A 15 -5.30 5.18 7.66
C ILE A 15 -4.68 6.49 8.20
N TRP A 16 -3.41 6.77 7.88
CA TRP A 16 -2.67 7.92 8.42
C TRP A 16 -2.12 8.87 7.36
N HIS A 17 -1.76 8.37 6.16
CA HIS A 17 -1.08 9.18 5.14
C HIS A 17 -1.75 9.04 3.77
N SER A 18 -1.95 10.15 3.07
CA SER A 18 -2.30 10.20 1.64
C SER A 18 -1.74 11.51 1.06
N PRO A 19 -0.81 11.47 0.09
CA PRO A 19 -0.20 10.28 -0.49
C PRO A 19 0.69 9.50 0.47
N VAL A 20 0.93 8.23 0.17
CA VAL A 20 1.88 7.38 0.90
C VAL A 20 3.22 7.45 0.18
N THR A 21 4.15 8.27 0.68
CA THR A 21 5.49 8.45 0.11
C THR A 21 6.55 7.60 0.81
N ASP A 22 7.80 7.62 0.31
CA ASP A 22 8.97 7.07 1.01
C ASP A 22 9.06 7.57 2.47
N GLU A 23 8.82 8.87 2.72
CA GLU A 23 8.82 9.44 4.08
C GLU A 23 7.69 8.86 4.94
N ALA A 24 6.48 8.76 4.37
CA ALA A 24 5.34 8.19 5.07
C ALA A 24 5.57 6.71 5.43
N LEU A 25 6.16 5.94 4.52
CA LEU A 25 6.51 4.53 4.77
C LEU A 25 7.60 4.40 5.85
N THR A 26 8.60 5.28 5.81
CA THR A 26 9.67 5.34 6.83
C THR A 26 9.12 5.67 8.22
N GLU A 27 8.06 6.47 8.31
CA GLU A 27 7.39 6.75 9.58
C GLU A 27 6.50 5.59 10.04
N VAL A 28 5.67 5.05 9.15
CA VAL A 28 4.55 4.19 9.55
C VAL A 28 4.97 2.73 9.73
N LEU A 29 5.85 2.19 8.87
CA LEU A 29 6.20 0.76 8.90
C LEU A 29 6.85 0.33 10.23
N PRO A 30 7.78 1.09 10.84
CA PRO A 30 8.28 0.77 12.18
C PRO A 30 7.16 0.73 13.24
N ARG A 31 6.16 1.61 13.12
CA ARG A 31 5.03 1.69 14.07
C ARG A 31 4.09 0.52 13.91
N LEU A 32 3.78 0.11 12.67
CA LEU A 32 2.96 -1.06 12.40
C LEU A 32 3.60 -2.33 12.99
N ALA A 33 4.90 -2.51 12.80
CA ALA A 33 5.64 -3.61 13.41
C ALA A 33 5.59 -3.55 14.95
N ALA A 34 5.80 -2.36 15.54
CA ALA A 34 5.72 -2.18 16.99
C ALA A 34 4.32 -2.43 17.58
N TRP A 35 3.25 -2.25 16.79
CA TRP A 35 1.87 -2.58 17.17
C TRP A 35 1.51 -4.06 16.99
N GLY A 36 2.38 -4.85 16.34
CA GLY A 36 2.20 -6.29 16.16
C GLY A 36 1.46 -6.66 14.87
N PHE A 37 1.48 -5.82 13.84
CA PHE A 37 1.04 -6.23 12.50
C PHE A 37 2.07 -7.16 11.85
N ASP A 38 1.60 -8.11 11.04
CA ASP A 38 2.43 -9.08 10.31
C ASP A 38 2.79 -8.58 8.90
N CYS A 39 1.97 -7.68 8.37
CA CYS A 39 2.09 -7.21 6.99
C CYS A 39 1.56 -5.79 6.80
N ALA A 40 1.97 -5.17 5.71
CA ALA A 40 1.44 -3.88 5.28
C ALA A 40 0.98 -3.96 3.82
N GLU A 41 -0.12 -3.28 3.51
CA GLU A 41 -0.37 -2.90 2.12
C GLU A 41 0.56 -1.73 1.74
N LEU A 42 0.89 -1.66 0.45
CA LEU A 42 1.71 -0.59 -0.14
C LEU A 42 0.83 0.22 -1.10
N PRO A 43 0.13 1.24 -0.59
CA PRO A 43 -0.57 2.21 -1.42
C PRO A 43 0.33 2.88 -2.45
N LEU A 44 -0.12 2.99 -3.70
CA LEU A 44 0.58 3.68 -4.76
C LEU A 44 -0.40 4.63 -5.46
N GLU A 45 -0.30 5.93 -5.19
CA GLU A 45 -1.18 6.93 -5.81
C GLU A 45 -0.57 7.48 -7.10
N GLN A 46 0.75 7.63 -7.15
CA GLN A 46 1.52 8.05 -8.31
C GLN A 46 2.77 7.19 -8.52
N PRO A 47 3.18 6.95 -9.78
CA PRO A 47 4.48 6.36 -10.05
C PRO A 47 5.60 7.19 -9.41
N GLY A 48 6.36 6.55 -8.52
CA GLY A 48 7.49 7.18 -7.84
C GLY A 48 7.20 7.75 -6.45
N ASP A 49 5.99 7.56 -5.90
CA ASP A 49 5.71 7.92 -4.49
C ASP A 49 6.69 7.24 -3.52
N TRP A 50 7.10 6.02 -3.84
CA TRP A 50 8.12 5.28 -3.11
C TRP A 50 8.99 4.42 -4.01
N GLN A 51 10.21 4.13 -3.55
CA GLN A 51 11.17 3.29 -4.27
C GLN A 51 11.04 1.81 -3.91
N PRO A 52 10.64 0.92 -4.85
CA PRO A 52 10.30 -0.47 -4.51
C PRO A 52 11.39 -1.25 -3.78
N ALA A 53 12.66 -1.07 -4.17
CA ALA A 53 13.77 -1.77 -3.53
C ALA A 53 14.02 -1.26 -2.10
N ALA A 54 13.90 0.05 -1.87
CA ALA A 54 14.06 0.66 -0.55
C ALA A 54 12.89 0.27 0.36
N THR A 55 11.65 0.30 -0.15
CA THR A 55 10.46 -0.15 0.57
C THR A 55 10.54 -1.63 0.95
N ALA A 56 11.02 -2.49 0.05
CA ALA A 56 11.19 -3.91 0.35
C ALA A 56 12.26 -4.15 1.44
N ALA A 57 13.36 -3.40 1.42
CA ALA A 57 14.37 -3.46 2.47
C ALA A 57 13.82 -3.00 3.82
N LEU A 58 13.10 -1.87 3.83
CA LEU A 58 12.49 -1.32 5.03
C LEU A 58 11.46 -2.27 5.67
N LEU A 59 10.63 -2.93 4.85
CA LEU A 59 9.73 -3.98 5.33
C LEU A 59 10.50 -5.14 5.99
N GLY A 60 11.59 -5.59 5.34
CA GLY A 60 12.47 -6.64 5.85
C GLY A 60 13.12 -6.28 7.19
N ASP A 61 13.63 -5.05 7.32
CA ASP A 61 14.25 -4.54 8.54
C ASP A 61 13.29 -4.54 9.75
N HIS A 62 11.98 -4.45 9.48
CA HIS A 62 10.93 -4.46 10.50
C HIS A 62 10.15 -5.78 10.59
N GLY A 63 10.54 -6.81 9.85
CA GLY A 63 9.87 -8.12 9.86
C GLY A 63 8.44 -8.11 9.29
N LEU A 64 8.09 -7.08 8.52
CA LEU A 64 6.80 -6.96 7.86
C LEU A 64 6.86 -7.60 6.48
N THR A 65 5.76 -8.23 6.07
CA THR A 65 5.59 -8.69 4.68
C THR A 65 4.78 -7.67 3.88
N ALA A 66 5.06 -7.54 2.59
CA ALA A 66 4.18 -6.80 1.67
C ALA A 66 2.94 -7.67 1.39
N ALA A 67 1.78 -7.25 1.88
CA ALA A 67 0.52 -7.97 1.65
C ALA A 67 0.02 -7.80 0.21
N ALA A 68 0.07 -6.55 -0.27
CA ALA A 68 -0.33 -6.16 -1.62
C ALA A 68 0.26 -4.80 -1.97
N VAL A 69 0.34 -4.49 -3.26
CA VAL A 69 0.48 -3.11 -3.76
C VAL A 69 -0.90 -2.65 -4.20
N ALA A 70 -1.42 -1.61 -3.55
CA ALA A 70 -2.76 -1.08 -3.82
C ALA A 70 -2.62 0.21 -4.64
N ALA A 71 -2.70 0.09 -5.96
CA ALA A 71 -2.61 1.26 -6.83
C ALA A 71 -3.95 2.00 -6.91
N VAL A 72 -3.94 3.30 -6.65
CA VAL A 72 -5.01 4.21 -7.09
C VAL A 72 -4.66 4.65 -8.50
N MET A 73 -5.59 4.43 -9.42
CA MET A 73 -5.43 4.81 -10.81
C MET A 73 -6.24 6.09 -11.05
N PRO A 74 -5.63 7.29 -10.95
CA PRO A 74 -6.30 8.52 -11.32
C PRO A 74 -6.67 8.51 -12.82
N PRO A 75 -7.56 9.41 -13.28
CA PRO A 75 -7.96 9.47 -14.68
C PRO A 75 -6.76 9.45 -15.64
N GLY A 76 -6.80 8.57 -16.65
CA GLY A 76 -5.72 8.44 -17.64
C GLY A 76 -4.61 7.46 -17.26
N ARG A 77 -4.75 6.77 -16.12
CA ARG A 77 -3.94 5.61 -15.72
C ARG A 77 -4.79 4.34 -15.72
N ASP A 78 -5.73 4.23 -16.64
CA ASP A 78 -6.60 3.07 -16.73
C ASP A 78 -5.83 1.85 -17.23
N LEU A 79 -5.78 0.79 -16.42
CA LEU A 79 -4.97 -0.39 -16.71
C LEU A 79 -5.28 -1.02 -18.07
N VAL A 80 -6.49 -0.83 -18.62
CA VAL A 80 -6.86 -1.44 -19.90
C VAL A 80 -7.85 -0.64 -20.77
N ASN A 81 -7.80 0.72 -20.82
CA ASN A 81 -8.57 1.63 -21.74
C ASN A 81 -9.76 2.41 -21.09
N ALA A 82 -9.53 3.67 -20.69
CA ALA A 82 -10.59 4.54 -20.15
C ALA A 82 -11.65 4.92 -21.20
N GLY A 83 -12.94 4.81 -20.85
CA GLY A 83 -14.05 5.10 -21.78
C GLY A 83 -14.60 6.54 -21.68
N THR A 84 -15.29 7.00 -22.74
CA THR A 84 -15.93 8.35 -22.86
C THR A 84 -16.98 8.66 -21.78
N SER A 85 -17.33 7.68 -20.96
CA SER A 85 -18.23 7.78 -19.81
C SER A 85 -17.52 7.68 -18.45
N ALA A 86 -16.37 6.98 -18.30
CA ALA A 86 -15.48 7.23 -17.14
C ALA A 86 -15.06 8.71 -17.11
N ILE A 87 -15.02 9.26 -18.32
CA ILE A 87 -14.88 10.67 -18.65
C ILE A 87 -16.11 11.51 -18.28
N ARG A 88 -17.33 10.95 -18.21
CA ARG A 88 -18.58 11.71 -17.97
C ARG A 88 -19.15 11.53 -16.56
N ASP A 89 -19.07 10.34 -15.99
CA ASP A 89 -19.77 9.99 -14.75
C ASP A 89 -18.96 10.32 -13.49
N THR A 90 -17.68 10.68 -13.63
CA THR A 90 -16.97 11.46 -12.60
C THR A 90 -17.21 12.97 -12.79
N GLN A 91 -18.17 13.39 -13.64
CA GLN A 91 -18.54 14.79 -13.94
C GLN A 91 -19.95 15.19 -13.44
N ASP A 92 -20.65 14.30 -12.74
CA ASP A 92 -21.85 14.62 -11.94
C ASP A 92 -21.48 14.88 -10.47
#